data_AF-A0A2M7W648-F1
#
_entry.id   AF-A0A2M7W648-F1
#
_cell.length_a   1.000
_cell.length_b   1.000
_cell.length_c   1.000
_cell.angle_alpha   90.00
_cell.angle_beta   90.00
_cell.angle_gamma   90.00
#
_symmetry.space_group_name_H-M   'P 1'
#
loop_
_entity.id
_entity.type
_entity.pdbx_description
1 polymer ?
#
loop_
_entity_poly.entity_id
_entity_poly.type
_entity_poly.pdbx_seq_one_letter_code
_entity_poly.pdbx_strand_id
1 'polypeptide(L)' 'VGLPDPDLLIRTAPNNHRLSGFMLWQIAYTQLYFTDTLFPDFDGKELDKAIAWWQEQTQNLGA' A
#
# COMPACT_ATOMS: atom_id res chain seq x y z
N VAL A 1 -11.19 8.76 19.60
CA VAL A 1 -9.94 8.71 18.81
C VAL A 1 -10.31 8.06 17.48
N GLY A 2 -10.05 8.73 16.35
CA GLY A 2 -10.37 8.20 15.02
C GLY A 2 -9.34 7.17 14.55
N LEU A 3 -9.60 6.53 13.40
CA LEU A 3 -8.60 5.71 12.72
C LEU A 3 -7.46 6.62 12.21
N PRO A 4 -6.18 6.29 12.45
CA PRO A 4 -5.07 7.04 11.88
C PRO A 4 -4.97 6.83 10.36
N ASP A 5 -4.30 7.77 9.69
CA ASP A 5 -3.98 7.62 8.27
C ASP A 5 -2.99 6.46 8.08
N PRO A 6 -3.15 5.64 7.02
CA PRO A 6 -2.28 4.49 6.80
C PRO A 6 -0.90 4.91 6.25
N ASP A 7 0.16 4.22 6.66
CA ASP A 7 1.50 4.46 6.11
C ASP A 7 1.74 3.73 4.78
N LEU A 8 1.06 2.58 4.60
CA LEU A 8 1.18 1.69 3.44
C LEU A 8 -0.21 1.21 2.99
N LEU A 9 -0.49 1.33 1.69
CA LEU A 9 -1.65 0.72 1.04
C LEU A 9 -1.18 -0.34 0.06
N ILE A 10 -1.63 -1.57 0.26
CA ILE A 10 -1.32 -2.73 -0.58
C ILE A 10 -2.49 -3.01 -1.52
N ARG A 11 -2.22 -3.11 -2.82
CA ARG A 11 -3.21 -3.46 -3.84
C ARG A 11 -2.74 -4.70 -4.61
N THR A 12 -3.52 -5.76 -4.49
CA THR A 12 -3.28 -7.05 -5.13
C THR A 12 -3.92 -7.15 -6.52
N ALA A 13 -3.52 -8.19 -7.24
CA ALA A 13 -3.90 -8.57 -8.60
C ALA A 13 -3.19 -7.77 -9.72
N PRO A 14 -2.83 -8.47 -10.82
CA PRO A 14 -2.07 -7.87 -11.90
C PRO A 14 -2.86 -6.78 -12.61
N ASN A 15 -2.15 -5.76 -13.09
CA ASN A 15 -2.71 -4.60 -13.79
C ASN A 15 -3.74 -3.79 -12.97
N ASN A 16 -3.67 -3.83 -11.64
CA ASN A 16 -4.60 -3.15 -10.74
C ASN A 16 -4.00 -1.86 -10.13
N HIS A 17 -3.46 -0.97 -10.98
CA HIS A 17 -2.90 0.32 -10.55
C HIS A 17 -3.98 1.39 -10.39
N ARG A 18 -4.92 1.16 -9.47
CA ARG A 18 -6.01 2.09 -9.19
C ARG A 18 -6.46 2.04 -7.73
N LEU A 19 -6.83 3.21 -7.22
CA LEU A 19 -7.36 3.38 -5.87
C LEU A 19 -8.87 3.09 -5.79
N SER A 20 -9.59 3.23 -6.92
CA SER A 20 -11.03 2.96 -7.02
C SER A 20 -11.88 3.70 -5.97
N GLY A 21 -11.48 4.91 -5.57
CA GLY A 21 -12.17 5.69 -4.54
C GLY A 21 -11.89 5.27 -3.09
N PHE A 22 -10.97 4.34 -2.87
CA PHE A 22 -10.66 3.86 -1.52
C PHE A 22 -9.82 4.89 -0.74
N MET A 23 -10.36 5.35 0.40
CA MET A 23 -9.65 6.17 1.40
C MET A 23 -8.93 7.42 0.85
N LEU A 24 -9.50 8.08 -0.17
CA LEU A 24 -8.83 9.15 -0.94
C LEU A 24 -8.17 10.24 -0.08
N TRP A 25 -8.80 10.63 1.03
CA TRP A 25 -8.25 11.66 1.92
C TRP A 25 -7.13 11.10 2.81
N GLN A 26 -7.36 9.93 3.41
CA GLN A 26 -6.43 9.31 4.33
C GLN A 26 -5.14 8.87 3.62
N ILE A 27 -5.19 8.59 2.32
CA ILE A 27 -4.04 8.10 1.56
C ILE A 27 -3.20 9.17 0.89
N ALA A 28 -3.41 10.44 1.22
CA ALA A 28 -2.73 11.58 0.58
C ALA A 28 -1.18 11.47 0.65
N TYR A 29 -0.66 10.86 1.71
CA TYR A 29 0.78 10.66 1.94
C TYR A 29 1.16 9.19 2.17
N THR A 30 0.24 8.27 1.86
CA THR A 30 0.45 6.83 2.01
C THR A 30 1.27 6.27 0.86
N GLN A 31 2.20 5.37 1.15
CA GLN A 31 2.92 4.66 0.10
C GLN A 31 2.00 3.62 -0.55
N LEU A 32 2.04 3.54 -1.88
CA LEU A 32 1.22 2.60 -2.64
C LEU A 32 2.09 1.42 -3.11
N TYR A 33 1.78 0.23 -2.63
CA TYR A 33 2.40 -1.02 -3.06
C TYR A 33 1.44 -1.81 -3.95
N PHE A 34 1.84 -2.02 -5.20
CA PHE A 34 1.08 -2.83 -6.15
C PHE A 34 1.81 -4.16 -6.35
N THR A 35 1.07 -5.27 -6.29
CA THR A 35 1.59 -6.61 -6.53
C THR A 35 0.73 -7.37 -7.52
N ASP A 36 1.40 -8.17 -8.36
CA ASP A 36 0.75 -9.10 -9.29
C ASP A 36 0.16 -10.33 -8.57
N THR A 37 0.48 -10.53 -7.30
CA THR A 37 -0.10 -11.59 -6.47
C THR A 37 -1.61 -11.39 -6.35
N LEU A 38 -2.39 -12.43 -6.71
CA LEU A 38 -3.84 -12.41 -6.56
C LEU A 38 -4.21 -12.51 -5.06
N PHE A 39 -5.36 -11.94 -4.69
CA PHE A 39 -5.80 -11.94 -3.28
C PHE A 39 -5.85 -13.34 -2.63
N PRO A 40 -6.35 -14.40 -3.30
CA PRO A 40 -6.34 -15.76 -2.73
C PRO A 40 -4.93 -16.31 -2.45
N ASP A 41 -3.92 -15.80 -3.16
CA ASP A 41 -2.52 -16.22 -3.05
C ASP A 41 -1.69 -15.28 -2.18
N PHE A 42 -2.28 -14.18 -1.69
CA PHE A 42 -1.61 -13.19 -0.85
C PHE A 42 -1.54 -13.69 0.60
N ASP A 43 -0.38 -14.24 0.98
CA ASP A 43 -0.13 -14.82 2.30
C ASP A 43 0.75 -13.91 3.19
N GLY A 44 1.17 -14.43 4.35
CA GLY A 44 2.05 -13.70 5.27
C GLY A 44 3.41 -13.34 4.67
N LYS A 45 3.95 -14.15 3.76
CA LYS A 45 5.24 -13.85 3.10
C LYS A 45 5.09 -12.69 2.13
N GLU A 46 3.95 -12.61 1.44
CA GLU A 46 3.63 -11.49 0.56
C GLU A 46 3.43 -10.19 1.34
N LEU A 47 2.84 -10.27 2.54
CA LEU A 47 2.79 -9.15 3.47
C LEU A 47 4.19 -8.71 3.93
N ASP A 48 5.04 -9.66 4.33
CA ASP A 48 6.42 -9.37 4.77
C ASP A 48 7.22 -8.68 3.66
N LYS A 49 7.04 -9.11 2.39
CA LYS A 49 7.64 -8.44 1.22
C LYS A 49 7.16 -7.01 1.06
N ALA A 50 5.86 -6.76 1.20
CA ALA A 50 5.30 -5.42 1.09
C ALA A 50 5.82 -4.49 2.21
N ILE A 51 5.97 -5.02 3.43
CA ILE A 51 6.52 -4.28 4.58
C ILE A 51 8.01 -3.98 4.36
N ALA A 52 8.80 -4.96 3.93
CA ALA A 52 10.21 -4.77 3.65
C ALA A 52 10.42 -3.71 2.55
N TRP A 53 9.61 -3.77 1.48
CA TRP A 53 9.62 -2.74 0.44
C TRP A 53 9.30 -1.34 0.98
N TRP A 54 8.29 -1.24 1.86
CA TRP A 54 7.88 0.03 2.48
C TRP A 54 9.01 0.64 3.34
N GLN A 55 9.75 -0.19 4.08
CA GLN A 55 10.89 0.25 4.90
C GLN A 55 12.04 0.83 4.07
N GLU A 56 12.20 0.38 2.83
CA GLU A 56 13.25 0.87 1.92
C GLU A 56 12.89 2.20 1.23
N GLN A 57 11.61 2.56 1.17
CA GLN A 57 11.18 3.78 0.50
C GLN A 57 11.48 5.01 1.34
N THR A 58 12.22 5.96 0.76
CA THR A 58 12.37 7.30 1.35
C THR A 58 11.16 8.16 0.97
N GLN A 59 10.37 8.59 1.94
CA GLN A 59 9.29 9.55 1.70
C GLN A 59 9.85 10.97 1.56
N ASN A 60 9.68 11.57 0.39
CA ASN A 60 9.92 13.00 0.19
C ASN A 60 8.59 13.75 0.35
N LEU A 61 8.37 14.34 1.53
CA LEU A 61 7.14 15.06 1.87
C LEU A 61 7.05 16.47 1.24
N GLY A 62 7.96 16.82 0.32
CA GLY A 62 8.01 18.14 -0.32
C GLY A 62 8.35 19.24 0.68
N ALA A 63 9.61 19.29 1.11
CA ALA A 63 10.17 20.44 1.85
C ALA A 63 10.45 21.62 0.90
#